data_AF-A0A2J6RVQ3-F1
#
_entry.id   AF-A0A2J6RVQ3-F1
#
_cell.length_a   1.000
_cell.length_b   1.000
_cell.length_c   1.000
_cell.angle_alpha   90.00
_cell.angle_beta   90.00
_cell.angle_gamma   90.00
#
_symmetry.space_group_name_H-M   'P 1'
#
loop_
_entity.id
_entity.type
_entity.pdbx_description
1 polymer ?
#
loop_
_entity_poly.entity_id
_entity_poly.type
_entity_poly.pdbx_seq_one_letter_code
_entity_poly.pdbx_strand_id
1 'polypeptide(L)'
;MSIQKIAASVTRQTNAVVVSAGLMEKTVKVRVGVQKWNKHIGKHFNQSLTLLVHDPRSSLRIGDVISISPGWRAAKQVRHVVNSILAPFGEPIEARPPVPTLEERLQEREAKRRLKEQRRR
;
A
#
# COMPACT_ATOMS: atom_id res chain seq x y z
N MET A 1 -15.58 7.37 2.08
CA MET A 1 -14.77 7.10 3.28
C MET A 1 -15.07 8.22 4.24
N SER A 2 -15.38 7.96 5.51
CA SER A 2 -15.47 9.07 6.48
C SER A 2 -14.08 9.68 6.65
N ILE A 3 -14.01 10.99 6.86
CA ILE A 3 -12.76 11.76 7.05
C ILE A 3 -11.90 11.11 8.16
N GLN A 4 -12.54 10.63 9.21
CA GLN A 4 -11.90 9.91 10.32
C GLN A 4 -11.12 8.65 9.88
N LYS A 5 -11.63 7.87 8.92
CA LYS A 5 -10.94 6.68 8.41
C LYS A 5 -9.72 7.02 7.55
N ILE A 6 -9.74 8.18 6.88
CA ILE A 6 -8.60 8.68 6.11
C ILE A 6 -7.53 9.18 7.09
N ALA A 7 -7.91 9.97 8.10
CA ALA A 7 -6.99 10.44 9.12
C ALA A 7 -6.29 9.29 9.87
N ALA A 8 -7.05 8.26 10.29
CA ALA A 8 -6.48 7.08 10.96
C ALA A 8 -5.59 6.21 10.06
N SER A 9 -5.79 6.25 8.74
CA SER A 9 -4.94 5.58 7.76
C SER A 9 -3.58 6.26 7.64
N VAL A 10 -3.56 7.59 7.71
CA VAL A 10 -2.33 8.39 7.64
C VAL A 10 -1.42 8.17 8.84
N THR A 11 -2.00 8.03 10.04
CA THR A 11 -1.23 7.88 11.28
C THR A 11 -0.56 6.52 11.42
N ARG A 12 -1.13 5.46 10.84
CA ARG A 12 -0.58 4.11 10.94
C ARG A 12 0.21 3.72 9.69
N GLN A 13 1.49 4.05 9.67
CA GLN A 13 2.41 3.61 8.63
C GLN A 13 3.14 2.34 9.05
N THR A 14 3.27 1.38 8.12
CA THR A 14 3.99 0.14 8.35
C THR A 14 5.05 -0.05 7.28
N ASN A 15 6.25 -0.47 7.66
CA ASN A 15 7.30 -0.79 6.71
C ASN A 15 7.10 -2.22 6.20
N ALA A 16 7.28 -2.41 4.90
CA ALA A 16 7.12 -3.71 4.26
C ALA A 16 8.20 -3.92 3.19
N VAL A 17 8.47 -5.18 2.87
CA VAL A 17 9.37 -5.57 1.77
C VAL A 17 8.55 -6.16 0.63
N VAL A 18 8.81 -5.72 -0.60
CA VAL A 18 8.14 -6.24 -1.79
C VAL A 18 8.66 -7.64 -2.13
N VAL A 19 7.77 -8.63 -2.17
CA VAL A 19 8.09 -10.04 -2.47
C VAL A 19 7.84 -10.37 -3.94
N SER A 20 6.76 -9.84 -4.52
CA SER A 20 6.48 -10.04 -5.95
C SER A 20 5.84 -8.79 -6.55
N ALA A 21 6.38 -8.35 -7.68
CA ALA A 21 5.89 -7.23 -8.49
C ALA A 21 5.74 -7.67 -9.96
N GLY A 22 4.94 -6.95 -10.76
CA GLY A 22 4.77 -7.19 -12.21
C GLY A 22 3.78 -8.30 -12.60
N LEU A 23 3.36 -9.16 -11.67
CA LEU A 23 2.39 -10.23 -11.95
C LEU A 23 0.92 -9.74 -11.96
N MET A 24 0.65 -8.61 -11.30
CA MET A 24 -0.68 -8.02 -11.19
C MET A 24 -0.58 -6.52 -11.49
N GLU A 25 -1.53 -5.99 -12.27
CA GLU A 25 -1.53 -4.57 -12.58
C GLU A 25 -1.79 -3.74 -11.30
N LYS A 26 -0.94 -2.71 -11.07
CA LYS A 26 -1.08 -1.75 -9.96
C LYS A 26 -1.22 -2.38 -8.56
N THR A 27 -0.72 -3.61 -8.41
CA THR A 27 -0.83 -4.37 -7.16
C THR A 27 0.44 -5.18 -6.94
N VAL A 28 0.99 -5.11 -5.73
CA VAL A 28 2.17 -5.87 -5.33
C VAL A 28 1.87 -6.74 -4.12
N LYS A 29 2.64 -7.83 -3.99
CA LYS A 29 2.63 -8.68 -2.80
C LYS A 29 3.79 -8.27 -1.91
N VAL A 30 3.49 -7.97 -0.65
CA VAL A 30 4.49 -7.48 0.32
C VAL A 30 4.51 -8.34 1.56
N ARG A 31 5.65 -8.37 2.24
CA ARG A 31 5.85 -9.02 3.53
C ARG A 31 6.03 -7.97 4.62
N VAL A 32 5.30 -8.14 5.71
CA VAL A 32 5.34 -7.32 6.91
C VAL A 32 5.80 -8.19 8.08
N GLY A 33 6.74 -7.67 8.89
CA GLY A 33 7.13 -8.30 10.15
C GLY A 33 6.09 -8.04 11.24
N VAL A 34 5.64 -9.10 11.91
CA VAL A 34 4.73 -9.03 13.06
C VAL A 34 5.26 -9.91 14.19
N GLN A 35 4.88 -9.62 15.43
CA GLN A 35 5.23 -10.46 16.57
C GLN A 35 3.99 -11.20 17.06
N LYS A 36 4.14 -12.51 17.29
CA LYS A 36 3.10 -13.35 17.88
C LYS A 36 3.49 -13.74 19.30
N TRP A 37 2.65 -13.41 20.27
CA TRP A 37 2.81 -13.87 21.65
C TRP A 37 2.40 -15.33 21.78
N ASN A 38 3.27 -16.16 22.37
CA ASN A 38 2.93 -17.50 22.80
C ASN A 38 2.64 -17.49 24.30
N LYS A 39 1.38 -17.70 24.70
CA LYS A 39 0.95 -17.67 26.11
C LYS A 39 1.54 -18.81 26.95
N HIS A 40 1.77 -19.98 26.36
CA HIS A 40 2.31 -21.12 27.09
C HIS A 40 3.78 -20.93 27.45
N ILE A 41 4.57 -20.42 26.50
CA ILE A 41 6.01 -20.15 26.69
C ILE A 41 6.25 -18.80 27.36
N GLY A 42 5.32 -17.85 27.24
CA GLY A 42 5.49 -16.48 27.73
C GLY A 42 6.49 -15.67 26.89
N LYS A 43 6.53 -15.87 25.57
CA LYS A 43 7.52 -15.23 24.67
C LYS A 43 6.90 -14.74 23.37
N HIS A 44 7.41 -13.61 22.86
CA HIS A 44 7.13 -13.12 21.51
C HIS A 44 8.02 -13.83 20.48
N PHE A 45 7.40 -14.33 19.40
CA PHE A 45 8.07 -14.91 18.26
C PHE A 45 7.88 -14.03 17.02
N ASN A 46 8.92 -13.97 16.19
CA ASN A 46 8.85 -13.30 14.90
C ASN A 46 7.95 -14.10 13.96
N GLN A 47 7.00 -13.42 13.34
CA GLN A 47 6.14 -13.96 12.30
C GLN A 47 6.10 -12.98 11.14
N SER A 48 5.91 -13.48 9.92
CA SER A 48 5.72 -12.64 8.75
C SER A 48 4.29 -12.75 8.23
N LEU A 49 3.66 -11.61 7.95
CA LEU A 49 2.36 -11.54 7.28
C LEU A 49 2.57 -11.12 5.83
N THR A 50 1.82 -11.75 4.92
CA THR A 50 1.81 -11.36 3.50
C THR A 50 0.56 -10.56 3.19
N LEU A 51 0.70 -9.42 2.51
CA LEU A 51 -0.38 -8.51 2.16
C LEU A 51 -0.36 -8.17 0.68
N LEU A 52 -1.53 -7.85 0.13
CA LEU A 52 -1.66 -7.22 -1.19
C LEU A 52 -1.82 -5.72 -1.04
N VAL A 53 -1.00 -4.97 -1.78
CA VAL A 53 -0.90 -3.51 -1.67
C VAL A 53 -1.10 -2.87 -3.02
N HIS A 54 -1.86 -1.79 -3.04
CA HIS A 54 -2.09 -1.00 -4.24
C HIS A 54 -0.90 -0.08 -4.53
N ASP A 55 -0.36 -0.18 -5.74
CA ASP A 55 0.68 0.69 -6.30
C ASP A 55 0.08 1.44 -7.51
N PRO A 56 -0.39 2.69 -7.35
CA PRO A 56 -1.15 3.38 -8.38
C PRO A 56 -0.43 3.58 -9.72
N ARG A 57 0.90 3.75 -9.69
CA ARG A 57 1.73 4.05 -10.87
C ARG A 57 2.68 2.91 -11.25
N SER A 58 2.51 1.71 -10.67
CA SER A 58 3.37 0.53 -10.93
C SER A 58 4.88 0.85 -10.82
N SER A 59 5.22 1.60 -9.78
CA SER A 59 6.55 2.13 -9.51
C SER A 59 7.51 1.13 -8.87
N LEU A 60 6.99 0.04 -8.30
CA LEU A 60 7.77 -0.84 -7.43
C LEU A 60 8.45 -1.99 -8.18
N ARG A 61 9.54 -2.47 -7.59
CA ARG A 61 10.30 -3.66 -7.99
C ARG A 61 10.40 -4.65 -6.83
N ILE A 62 10.77 -5.89 -7.15
CA ILE A 62 10.98 -6.93 -6.14
C ILE A 62 12.17 -6.54 -5.27
N GLY A 63 12.02 -6.67 -3.95
CA GLY A 63 13.08 -6.34 -2.98
C GLY A 63 13.04 -4.92 -2.43
N ASP A 64 12.21 -4.03 -2.97
CA ASP A 64 12.06 -2.67 -2.44
C ASP A 64 11.54 -2.70 -0.99
N VAL A 65 12.05 -1.77 -0.18
CA VAL A 65 11.50 -1.47 1.15
C VAL A 65 10.59 -0.26 1.03
N ILE A 66 9.34 -0.40 1.46
CA ILE A 66 8.28 0.60 1.26
C ILE A 66 7.54 0.92 2.55
N SER A 67 6.99 2.13 2.62
CA SER A 67 6.00 2.51 3.63
C SER A 67 4.58 2.31 3.07
N ILE A 68 3.74 1.58 3.82
CA ILE A 68 2.35 1.31 3.47
C ILE A 68 1.39 1.87 4.50
N SER A 69 0.22 2.30 4.05
CA SER A 69 -0.91 2.69 4.90
C SER A 69 -2.11 1.75 4.69
N PRO A 70 -2.82 1.35 5.76
CA PRO A 70 -4.05 0.59 5.67
C PRO A 70 -5.24 1.49 5.30
N GLY A 71 -6.39 0.92 4.98
CA GLY A 71 -7.65 1.67 4.80
C GLY A 71 -7.96 2.04 3.35
N TRP A 72 -7.02 1.87 2.43
CA TRP A 72 -7.29 2.06 1.00
C TRP A 72 -7.85 0.79 0.35
N ARG A 73 -9.19 0.73 0.23
CA ARG A 73 -9.86 -0.38 -0.45
C ARG A 73 -9.88 -0.16 -1.96
N ALA A 74 -8.89 -0.71 -2.66
CA ALA A 74 -8.82 -0.74 -4.12
C ALA A 74 -9.55 -1.96 -4.72
N ALA A 75 -9.48 -3.11 -4.04
CA ALA A 75 -10.15 -4.34 -4.45
C ALA A 75 -10.68 -5.13 -3.22
N LYS A 76 -11.15 -6.38 -3.42
CA LYS A 76 -11.65 -7.24 -2.32
C LYS A 76 -10.57 -7.53 -1.28
N GLN A 77 -9.38 -7.92 -1.73
CA GLN A 77 -8.23 -8.27 -0.88
C GLN A 77 -7.22 -7.12 -0.71
N VAL A 78 -7.21 -6.14 -1.63
CA VAL A 78 -6.28 -4.99 -1.59
C VAL A 78 -6.85 -3.89 -0.70
N ARG A 79 -6.32 -3.80 0.51
CA ARG A 79 -6.75 -2.86 1.57
C ARG A 79 -5.68 -1.87 2.02
N HIS A 80 -4.49 -1.99 1.44
CA HIS A 80 -3.34 -1.15 1.73
C HIS A 80 -2.91 -0.42 0.47
N VAL A 81 -2.26 0.73 0.64
CA VAL A 81 -1.69 1.52 -0.45
C VAL A 81 -0.27 1.94 -0.08
N VAL A 82 0.56 2.10 -1.10
CA VAL A 82 1.93 2.60 -0.95
C VAL A 82 1.91 4.10 -0.69
N ASN A 83 2.71 4.53 0.29
CA ASN A 83 2.93 5.94 0.60
C ASN A 83 4.24 6.44 0.00
N SER A 84 5.34 5.72 0.26
CA SER A 84 6.67 6.08 -0.23
C SER A 84 7.57 4.84 -0.36
N ILE A 85 8.58 4.96 -1.21
CA ILE A 85 9.68 4.01 -1.31
C ILE A 85 10.76 4.49 -0.34
N LEU A 86 11.13 3.64 0.63
CA LEU A 86 12.14 3.96 1.64
C LEU A 86 13.53 3.59 1.15
N ALA A 87 13.67 2.40 0.56
CA ALA A 87 14.92 1.94 -0.04
C ALA A 87 14.59 1.22 -1.37
N PRO A 88 14.98 1.80 -2.52
CA PRO A 88 14.82 1.13 -3.81
C PRO A 88 15.86 0.01 -3.96
N PHE A 89 15.46 -1.09 -4.57
CA PHE A 89 16.33 -2.19 -4.96
C PHE A 89 16.58 -2.17 -6.49
N GLY A 90 17.84 -2.17 -6.91
CA GLY A 90 18.21 -2.08 -8.32
C GLY A 90 18.12 -0.65 -8.85
N GLU A 91 17.12 -0.37 -9.70
CA GLU A 91 16.96 0.95 -10.34
C GLU A 91 16.74 2.06 -9.29
N PRO A 92 17.35 3.25 -9.43
CA PRO A 92 17.13 4.37 -8.52
C PRO A 92 15.69 4.88 -8.60
N ILE A 93 15.26 5.63 -7.57
CA ILE A 93 13.89 6.15 -7.49
C ILE A 93 13.55 7.12 -8.62
N GLU A 94 14.55 7.85 -9.13
CA GLU A 94 14.42 8.85 -10.19
C GLU A 94 14.08 8.23 -11.56
N ALA A 95 14.51 7.00 -11.80
CA ALA A 95 14.23 6.27 -13.04
C ALA A 95 12.82 5.68 -13.07
N ARG A 96 12.05 5.80 -11.98
CA ARG A 96 10.76 5.14 -11.79
C ARG A 96 9.61 6.16 -11.79
N PRO A 97 8.38 5.73 -12.15
CA PRO A 97 7.21 6.58 -11.98
C PRO A 97 7.06 7.02 -10.52
N PRO A 98 6.79 8.31 -10.25
CA PRO A 98 6.68 8.81 -8.87
C PRO A 98 5.46 8.22 -8.16
N VAL A 99 5.57 7.88 -6.87
CA VAL A 99 4.40 7.46 -6.09
C VAL A 99 3.49 8.67 -5.83
N PRO A 100 2.18 8.61 -6.12
CA PRO A 100 1.31 9.75 -5.90
C PRO A 100 1.10 10.06 -4.42
N THR A 101 0.99 11.34 -4.12
CA THR A 101 0.63 11.83 -2.78
C THR A 101 -0.79 11.38 -2.40
N LEU A 102 -1.14 11.50 -1.12
CA LEU A 102 -2.49 11.16 -0.66
C LEU A 102 -3.55 12.07 -1.30
N GLU A 103 -3.23 13.36 -1.46
CA GLU A 103 -4.12 14.35 -2.06
C GLU A 103 -4.38 14.03 -3.53
N GLU A 104 -3.33 13.76 -4.32
CA GLU A 104 -3.47 13.32 -5.71
C GLU A 104 -4.36 12.07 -5.82
N ARG A 105 -4.15 11.08 -4.94
CA ARG A 105 -4.97 9.85 -4.92
C ARG A 105 -6.44 10.14 -4.64
N LEU A 106 -6.75 11.08 -3.76
CA LEU A 106 -8.12 11.49 -3.46
C LEU A 106 -8.75 12.22 -4.65
N GLN A 107 -8.02 13.17 -5.24
CA GLN A 107 -8.46 13.92 -6.41
C GLN A 107 -8.76 12.98 -7.60
N GLU A 108 -7.88 12.03 -7.90
CA GLU A 108 -8.10 11.02 -8.95
C GLU A 108 -9.37 10.20 -8.69
N ARG A 109 -9.63 9.84 -7.43
CA ARG A 109 -10.80 9.05 -7.04
C ARG A 109 -12.09 9.87 -7.13
N GLU A 110 -12.05 11.14 -6.78
CA GLU A 110 -13.16 12.08 -6.90
C GLU A 110 -13.46 12.38 -8.36
N ALA A 111 -12.44 12.60 -9.19
CA ALA A 111 -12.59 12.76 -10.64
C ALA A 111 -13.27 11.53 -11.26
N LYS A 112 -12.82 10.31 -10.93
CA LYS A 112 -13.46 9.06 -11.38
C LYS A 112 -14.92 8.95 -10.93
N ARG A 113 -15.25 9.43 -9.72
CA ARG A 113 -16.63 9.46 -9.22
C ARG A 113 -17.49 10.46 -10.00
N ARG A 114 -17.01 11.70 -10.18
CA ARG A 114 -17.73 12.74 -10.94
C ARG A 114 -18.01 12.31 -12.37
N LEU A 115 -17.03 11.71 -13.07
CA LEU A 115 -17.22 11.16 -14.42
C LEU A 115 -18.24 10.03 -14.46
N LYS A 116 -18.38 9.24 -13.39
CA LYS A 116 -19.42 8.21 -13.29
C LYS A 116 -20.81 8.83 -13.08
N GLU A 117 -20.91 9.87 -12.27
CA GLU A 117 -22.17 10.58 -12.01
C GLU A 117 -22.67 11.33 -13.25
N GLN A 118 -21.77 11.99 -13.99
CA GLN A 118 -22.09 12.63 -15.26
C GLN A 118 -22.64 11.65 -16.29
N ARG A 119 -22.07 10.44 -16.39
CA ARG A 119 -22.57 9.38 -17.28
C ARG A 119 -23.94 8.80 -16.89
N ARG A 120 -24.38 9.02 -15.66
CA ARG A 120 -25.67 8.50 -15.15
C ARG A 120 -26.80 9.50 -15.33
N ARG A 121 -26.47 10.80 -15.41
CA ARG A 121 -27.43 11.86 -15.78
C ARG A 121 -27.66 11.81 -17.27
#